data_AF-A0A0L7LH00-F1
#
_entry.id   AF-A0A0L7LH00-F1
#
_cell.length_a   1.000
_cell.length_b   1.000
_cell.length_c   1.000
_cell.angle_alpha   90.00
_cell.angle_beta   90.00
_cell.angle_gamma   90.00
#
_symmetry.space_group_name_H-M   'P 1'
#
loop_
_entity.id
_entity.type
_entity.pdbx_description
1 polymer ?
#
loop_
_entity_poly.entity_id
_entity_poly.type
_entity_poly.pdbx_seq_one_letter_code
_entity_poly.pdbx_strand_id
1 'polypeptide(L)'
;MTSNYIANVPKLKGRENYDDWCFAAKNVLVLEGMASAIEKKLLENSTATEKTEDAKAKAKLILTIDPSLYVHIKNAETAYDLWSTLKKLFDDSGCTRKIITLETYCDESKPLA
;
A
#
# COMPACT_ATOMS: atom_id res chain seq x y z
N MET A 1 13.32 -9.61 -20.98
CA MET A 1 12.35 -8.53 -21.27
C MET A 1 11.88 -7.97 -19.94
N THR A 2 12.19 -6.72 -19.62
CA THR A 2 11.71 -6.07 -18.39
C THR A 2 10.26 -5.68 -18.61
N SER A 3 9.36 -6.60 -18.28
CA SER A 3 7.94 -6.34 -18.32
C SER A 3 7.62 -5.12 -17.43
N ASN A 4 7.10 -4.05 -18.04
CA ASN A 4 6.71 -2.82 -17.36
C ASN A 4 5.38 -3.03 -16.62
N TYR A 5 5.34 -3.95 -15.66
CA TYR A 5 4.14 -4.21 -14.84
C TYR A 5 3.72 -2.97 -14.05
N ILE A 6 4.68 -2.10 -13.71
CA ILE A 6 4.47 -0.78 -13.09
C ILE A 6 3.57 0.11 -13.93
N ALA A 7 3.63 0.04 -15.26
CA ALA A 7 2.78 0.85 -16.14
C ALA A 7 1.29 0.47 -16.06
N ASN A 8 0.99 -0.74 -15.56
CA ASN A 8 -0.37 -1.20 -15.32
C ASN A 8 -0.85 -0.90 -13.89
N VAL A 9 0.02 -0.45 -13.00
CA VAL A 9 -0.37 -0.06 -11.64
C VAL A 9 -0.96 1.36 -11.68
N PRO A 10 -2.20 1.57 -11.21
CA PRO A 10 -2.77 2.90 -11.14
C PRO A 10 -1.96 3.74 -10.14
N LYS A 11 -1.60 4.98 -10.49
CA LYS A 11 -0.81 5.82 -9.58
C LYS A 11 -1.58 6.09 -8.29
N LEU A 12 -0.91 6.02 -7.14
CA LEU A 12 -1.52 6.37 -5.86
C LEU A 12 -1.82 7.87 -5.83
N LYS A 13 -3.07 8.25 -6.07
CA LYS A 13 -3.54 9.65 -5.96
C LYS A 13 -3.91 10.04 -4.54
N GLY A 14 -4.31 9.07 -3.73
CA GLY A 14 -4.80 9.30 -2.38
C GLY A 14 -5.65 8.14 -1.90
N ARG A 15 -6.52 8.42 -0.92
CA ARG A 15 -7.29 7.40 -0.20
C ARG A 15 -8.27 6.62 -1.10
N GLU A 16 -8.85 7.27 -2.10
CA GLU A 16 -9.83 6.68 -3.01
C GLU A 16 -9.29 5.46 -3.78
N ASN A 17 -7.98 5.42 -4.05
CA ASN A 17 -7.32 4.37 -4.81
C ASN A 17 -6.28 3.61 -3.96
N TYR A 18 -6.27 3.83 -2.65
CA TYR A 18 -5.23 3.26 -1.78
C TYR A 18 -5.36 1.73 -1.66
N ASP A 19 -6.57 1.19 -1.59
CA ASP A 19 -6.81 -0.25 -1.47
C ASP A 19 -6.39 -1.00 -2.74
N ASP A 20 -6.89 -0.56 -3.91
CA ASP A 20 -6.49 -1.08 -5.22
C ASP A 20 -4.99 -0.93 -5.49
N TRP A 21 -4.42 0.24 -5.16
CA TRP A 21 -2.98 0.46 -5.29
C TRP A 21 -2.18 -0.46 -4.38
N CYS A 22 -2.59 -0.64 -3.13
CA CYS A 22 -1.91 -1.52 -2.18
C CYS A 22 -1.88 -2.96 -2.71
N PHE A 23 -2.99 -3.42 -3.27
CA PHE A 23 -3.07 -4.73 -3.91
C PHE A 23 -2.14 -4.82 -5.12
N ALA A 24 -2.17 -3.84 -6.03
CA ALA A 24 -1.32 -3.84 -7.22
C ALA A 24 0.17 -3.72 -6.91
N ALA A 25 0.55 -2.85 -5.96
CA ALA A 25 1.92 -2.62 -5.53
C ALA A 25 2.54 -3.87 -4.89
N LYS A 26 1.77 -4.59 -4.05
CA LYS A 26 2.18 -5.90 -3.52
C LYS A 26 2.47 -6.90 -4.63
N ASN A 27 1.59 -6.99 -5.63
CA ASN A 27 1.77 -7.92 -6.75
C ASN A 27 3.00 -7.57 -7.60
N VAL A 28 3.32 -6.29 -7.81
CA VAL A 28 4.57 -5.88 -8.48
C VAL A 28 5.80 -6.36 -7.72
N LEU A 29 5.80 -6.24 -6.40
CA LEU A 29 6.91 -6.71 -5.58
C LEU A 29 7.04 -8.24 -5.58
N VAL A 30 5.92 -8.97 -5.61
CA VAL A 30 5.89 -10.43 -5.76
C VAL A 30 6.48 -10.87 -7.11
N LEU A 31 6.10 -10.20 -8.21
CA LEU A 31 6.61 -10.49 -9.55
C LEU A 31 8.12 -10.29 -9.66
N GLU A 32 8.68 -9.33 -8.95
CA GLU A 32 10.11 -9.05 -8.92
C GLU A 32 10.86 -9.87 -7.85
N GLY A 33 10.16 -10.67 -7.03
CA GLY A 33 10.74 -11.48 -5.95
C GLY A 33 11.14 -10.70 -4.69
N MET A 34 10.69 -9.45 -4.55
CA MET A 34 11.11 -8.52 -3.49
C MET A 34 10.01 -8.26 -2.44
N ALA A 35 8.95 -9.08 -2.40
CA ALA A 35 7.83 -8.93 -1.47
C ALA A 35 8.27 -8.89 0.01
N SER A 36 9.36 -9.58 0.35
CA SER A 36 9.89 -9.60 1.71
C SER A 36 10.40 -8.23 2.20
N ALA A 37 10.71 -7.28 1.31
CA ALA A 37 11.20 -5.95 1.67
C ALA A 37 10.12 -5.05 2.31
N ILE A 38 8.83 -5.31 2.03
CA ILE A 38 7.71 -4.58 2.67
C ILE A 38 7.17 -5.30 3.91
N GLU A 39 7.45 -6.59 4.07
CA GLU A 39 7.01 -7.39 5.22
C GLU A 39 8.02 -7.35 6.36
N LYS A 40 9.31 -7.31 6.06
CA LYS A 40 10.38 -7.31 7.05
C LYS A 40 11.16 -6.01 6.93
N LYS A 41 11.33 -5.34 8.07
CA LYS A 41 12.27 -4.23 8.17
C LYS A 41 13.68 -4.78 7.90
N LEU A 42 14.41 -4.10 7.02
CA LEU A 42 15.81 -4.42 6.75
C LEU A 42 16.62 -4.38 8.06
N LEU A 43 17.30 -5.48 8.40
CA LEU A 43 18.14 -5.58 9.58
C LEU A 43 19.52 -4.98 9.29
N GLU A 44 20.19 -4.48 10.32
CA GLU A 44 21.53 -3.88 10.17
C GLU A 44 22.58 -4.89 9.64
N ASN A 45 22.35 -6.18 9.95
CA ASN A 45 23.15 -7.32 9.48
C ASN A 45 22.71 -7.90 8.11
N SER A 46 21.74 -7.28 7.44
CA SER A 46 21.27 -7.74 6.12
C SER A 46 22.39 -7.71 5.09
N THR A 47 22.38 -8.72 4.22
CA THR A 47 23.37 -8.89 3.16
C THR A 47 23.31 -7.73 2.17
N ALA A 48 24.41 -7.49 1.44
CA ALA A 48 24.45 -6.44 0.41
C ALA A 48 23.38 -6.65 -0.68
N THR A 49 23.01 -7.91 -0.94
CA THR A 49 21.92 -8.30 -1.85
C THR A 49 20.57 -7.79 -1.34
N GLU A 50 20.23 -8.06 -0.09
CA GLU A 50 18.96 -7.61 0.52
C GLU A 50 18.85 -6.08 0.55
N LYS A 51 19.96 -5.38 0.82
CA LYS A 51 20.01 -3.90 0.75
C LYS A 51 19.73 -3.39 -0.67
N THR A 52 20.24 -4.09 -1.67
CA THR A 52 20.02 -3.75 -3.09
C THR A 52 18.58 -4.06 -3.50
N GLU A 53 18.00 -5.15 -3.01
CA GLU A 53 16.60 -5.52 -3.24
C GLU A 53 15.63 -4.56 -2.56
N ASP A 54 15.88 -4.14 -1.33
CA ASP A 54 15.09 -3.12 -0.63
C ASP A 54 15.13 -1.77 -1.38
N ALA A 55 16.32 -1.33 -1.80
CA ALA A 55 16.45 -0.09 -2.58
C ALA A 55 15.68 -0.16 -3.91
N LYS A 56 15.71 -1.31 -4.60
CA LYS A 56 14.94 -1.54 -5.82
C LYS A 56 13.44 -1.54 -5.52
N ALA A 57 12.98 -2.29 -4.51
CA ALA A 57 11.59 -2.34 -4.08
C ALA A 57 11.05 -0.94 -3.75
N LYS A 58 11.83 -0.15 -3.01
CA LYS A 58 11.52 1.24 -2.68
C LYS A 58 11.37 2.10 -3.94
N ALA A 59 12.33 2.05 -4.86
CA ALA A 59 12.26 2.80 -6.11
C ALA A 59 11.02 2.44 -6.93
N LYS A 60 10.69 1.14 -7.02
CA LYS A 60 9.50 0.65 -7.71
C LYS A 60 8.21 1.17 -7.07
N LEU A 61 8.12 1.12 -5.75
CA LEU A 61 6.98 1.68 -5.02
C LEU A 61 6.83 3.19 -5.30
N ILE A 62 7.92 3.96 -5.22
CA ILE A 62 7.90 5.40 -5.51
C ILE A 62 7.39 5.67 -6.93
N LEU A 63 7.80 4.88 -7.92
CA LEU A 63 7.35 5.03 -9.31
C LEU A 63 5.84 4.77 -9.50
N THR A 64 5.21 4.00 -8.60
CA THR A 64 3.76 3.78 -8.59
C THR A 64 2.98 4.84 -7.81
N ILE A 65 3.66 5.77 -7.14
CA ILE A 65 3.04 6.81 -6.31
C ILE A 65 2.98 8.13 -7.07
N ASP A 66 1.93 8.90 -6.86
CA ASP A 66 1.84 10.23 -7.45
C ASP A 66 2.85 11.20 -6.79
N PRO A 67 3.55 12.04 -7.57
CA PRO A 67 4.51 13.01 -7.05
C PRO A 67 3.96 13.92 -5.94
N SER A 68 2.65 14.20 -5.94
CA SER A 68 2.01 14.99 -4.88
C SER A 68 2.18 14.39 -3.48
N LEU A 69 2.38 13.07 -3.36
CA LEU A 69 2.55 12.38 -2.07
C LEU A 69 4.02 12.27 -1.64
N TYR A 70 4.97 12.67 -2.49
CA TYR A 70 6.40 12.53 -2.19
C TYR A 70 6.82 13.29 -0.93
N VAL A 71 6.14 14.39 -0.60
CA VAL A 71 6.39 15.16 0.62
C VAL A 71 6.27 14.31 1.89
N HIS A 72 5.40 13.29 1.89
CA HIS A 72 5.15 12.41 3.02
C HIS A 72 6.12 11.24 3.10
N ILE A 73 6.62 10.77 1.95
CA ILE A 73 7.47 9.57 1.85
C ILE A 73 8.96 9.88 1.65
N LYS A 74 9.35 11.15 1.41
CA LYS A 74 10.75 11.54 1.17
C LYS A 74 11.70 11.19 2.32
N ASN A 75 11.18 11.11 3.53
CA ASN A 75 11.97 10.82 4.73
C ASN A 75 12.14 9.31 4.98
N ALA A 76 11.41 8.47 4.24
CA ALA A 76 11.50 7.03 4.43
C ALA A 76 12.82 6.51 3.87
N GLU A 77 13.61 5.83 4.69
CA GLU A 77 14.91 5.27 4.28
C GLU A 77 14.76 3.91 3.61
N THR A 78 13.85 3.06 4.10
CA THR A 78 13.64 1.67 3.63
C THR A 78 12.29 1.49 2.93
N ALA A 79 12.15 0.43 2.12
CA ALA A 79 10.86 0.09 1.50
C ALA A 79 9.78 -0.16 2.56
N TYR A 80 10.14 -0.83 3.65
CA TYR A 80 9.27 -1.08 4.81
C TYR A 80 8.78 0.22 5.46
N ASP A 81 9.66 1.19 5.69
CA ASP A 81 9.32 2.46 6.34
C ASP A 81 8.38 3.30 5.46
N LEU A 82 8.64 3.30 4.15
CA LEU A 82 7.80 3.94 3.14
C LEU A 82 6.40 3.32 3.13
N TRP A 83 6.33 1.99 3.09
CA TRP A 83 5.08 1.24 3.13
C TRP A 83 4.30 1.48 4.42
N SER A 84 4.98 1.45 5.56
CA SER A 84 4.39 1.70 6.88
C SER A 84 3.86 3.13 7.03
N THR A 85 4.56 4.12 6.46
CA THR A 85 4.13 5.52 6.46
C THR A 85 2.88 5.71 5.61
N LEU A 86 2.84 5.12 4.41
CA LEU A 86 1.64 5.13 3.55
C LEU A 86 0.46 4.45 4.25
N LYS A 87 0.71 3.30 4.89
CA LYS A 87 -0.31 2.63 5.69
C LYS A 87 -0.82 3.54 6.79
N LYS A 88 0.03 4.14 7.62
CA LYS A 88 -0.42 5.08 8.66
C LYS A 88 -1.20 6.29 8.10
N LEU A 89 -0.86 6.79 6.92
CA LEU A 89 -1.56 7.95 6.34
C LEU A 89 -2.95 7.60 5.78
N PHE A 90 -3.11 6.42 5.18
CA PHE A 90 -4.33 6.06 4.45
C PHE A 90 -5.19 4.99 5.15
N ASP A 91 -4.58 4.10 5.94
CA ASP A 91 -5.22 3.01 6.70
C ASP A 91 -5.84 3.50 8.01
N ASP A 92 -5.33 4.58 8.62
CA ASP A 92 -5.81 5.11 9.91
C ASP A 92 -7.25 5.63 9.88
N SER A 93 -7.84 5.79 8.69
CA SER A 93 -9.28 6.10 8.56
C SER A 93 -10.11 4.93 8.03
N GLY A 94 -9.54 3.73 8.02
CA GLY A 94 -10.23 2.46 7.75
C GLY A 94 -11.12 1.99 8.91
N CYS A 95 -10.99 2.55 10.11
CA CYS A 95 -11.87 2.19 11.23
C CYS A 95 -13.29 2.79 11.12
N THR A 96 -13.55 3.71 10.18
CA THR A 96 -14.83 4.45 10.15
C THR A 96 -15.80 4.02 9.03
N ARG A 97 -15.44 3.08 8.14
CA ARG A 97 -16.30 2.74 6.98
C ARG A 97 -16.64 1.25 6.79
N LYS A 98 -16.56 0.44 7.84
CA LYS A 98 -17.18 -0.90 7.87
C LYS A 98 -18.38 -1.01 8.82
N ILE A 99 -18.98 0.11 9.23
CA ILE A 99 -20.25 0.12 9.99
C ILE A 99 -21.46 0.42 9.08
N ILE A 100 -21.29 0.49 7.75
CA ILE A 100 -22.41 0.75 6.84
C ILE A 100 -22.42 -0.22 5.65
N THR A 101 -22.43 -1.53 5.90
CA THR A 101 -22.85 -2.51 4.87
C THR A 101 -23.42 -3.78 5.51
N LEU A 102 -24.39 -3.65 6.41
CA LEU A 102 -25.37 -4.63 6.92
C LEU A 102 -26.13 -3.81 7.99
N GLU A 103 -27.23 -3.12 7.76
CA GLU A 103 -28.58 -3.66 7.60
C GLU A 103 -29.53 -2.55 7.06
N THR A 104 -29.43 -2.21 5.78
CA THR A 104 -30.50 -1.44 5.10
C THR A 104 -31.62 -2.39 4.62
N TYR A 105 -32.06 -3.30 5.50
CA TYR A 105 -33.16 -4.25 5.24
C TYR A 105 -33.75 -4.80 6.56
N CYS A 106 -34.18 -3.92 7.46
CA CYS A 106 -35.30 -4.25 8.35
C CYS A 106 -36.30 -3.09 8.26
N ASP A 107 -36.81 -2.99 7.04
CA ASP A 107 -38.04 -2.32 6.67
C ASP A 107 -39.23 -2.97 7.42
N GLU A 108 -40.15 -2.12 7.87
CA GLU A 108 -41.56 -2.44 8.14
C GLU A 108 -41.92 -3.62 9.06
N SER A 109 -41.83 -3.43 10.38
CA SER A 109 -42.74 -4.12 11.32
C SER A 109 -43.01 -3.32 12.59
N LYS A 110 -43.87 -2.30 12.47
CA LYS A 110 -44.78 -1.86 13.56
C LYS A 110 -46.05 -2.72 13.41
N PRO A 111 -46.63 -3.31 14.48
CA PRO A 111 -47.57 -2.52 15.25
C PRO A 111 -47.61 -2.73 16.78
N LEU A 112 -48.29 -1.75 17.36
CA LEU A 112 -48.74 -1.56 18.73
C LEU A 112 -49.26 -2.83 19.43
N ALA A 113 -48.88 -2.95 20.70
CA ALA A 113 -49.76 -3.40 21.78
C ALA A 113 -49.38 -2.64 23.06
#